data_AF-A0A966MHG3-F1
#
_entry.id   AF-A0A966MHG3-F1
#
_cell.length_a   1.000
_cell.length_b   1.000
_cell.length_c   1.000
_cell.angle_alpha   90.00
_cell.angle_beta   90.00
_cell.angle_gamma   90.00
#
_symmetry.space_group_name_H-M   'P 1'
#
loop_
_entity.id
_entity.type
_entity.pdbx_description
1 polymer ?
#
loop_
_entity_poly.entity_id
_entity_poly.type
_entity_poly.pdbx_seq_one_letter_code
_entity_poly.pdbx_strand_id
1 'polypeptide(L)'
;KEMYELGKKSFFYQAGPMDFSCASCHADPGKRIRLQDLPNLTTQAGAALGWGAWPAYRVSSGTFWTMQYRLNDCYRQQRFPEPIYISDDTIAVSMYMAVMANGGKMAAPGLKR
;
A
#
# COMPACT_ATOMS: atom_id res chain seq x y z
N LYS A 1 13.02 11.52 -8.65
CA LYS A 1 13.17 10.40 -9.60
C LYS A 1 13.68 9.15 -8.89
N GLU A 2 14.77 9.24 -8.11
CA GLU A 2 15.35 8.11 -7.36
C GLU A 2 14.38 7.45 -6.37
N MET A 3 13.69 8.23 -5.52
CA MET A 3 12.70 7.67 -4.57
C MET A 3 11.52 6.97 -5.26
N TYR A 4 11.15 7.39 -6.46
CA TYR A 4 10.11 6.70 -7.23
C TYR A 4 10.60 5.32 -7.71
N GLU A 5 11.83 5.25 -8.26
CA GLU A 5 12.41 3.98 -8.71
C GLU A 5 12.69 3.03 -7.55
N LEU A 6 13.15 3.55 -6.40
CA LEU A 6 13.27 2.76 -5.18
C LEU A 6 11.91 2.21 -4.76
N GLY A 7 10.87 3.05 -4.73
CA GLY A 7 9.52 2.63 -4.36
C GLY A 7 8.95 1.58 -5.29
N LYS A 8 9.19 1.73 -6.60
CA LYS A 8 8.84 0.72 -7.60
C LYS A 8 9.58 -0.58 -7.33
N LYS A 9 10.90 -0.53 -7.12
CA LYS A 9 11.69 -1.72 -6.80
C LYS A 9 11.15 -2.43 -5.56
N SER A 10 10.91 -1.70 -4.47
CA SER A 10 10.38 -2.25 -3.22
C SER A 10 8.97 -2.84 -3.41
N PHE A 11 8.10 -2.20 -4.20
CA PHE A 11 6.75 -2.72 -4.49
C PHE A 11 6.77 -4.11 -5.15
N PHE A 12 7.78 -4.38 -5.99
CA PHE A 12 7.97 -5.66 -6.69
C PHE A 12 9.00 -6.58 -6.02
N TYR A 13 9.57 -6.20 -4.88
CA TYR A 13 10.61 -6.96 -4.21
C TYR A 13 10.00 -8.14 -3.45
N GLN A 14 10.32 -9.36 -3.87
CA GLN A 14 9.89 -10.59 -3.18
C GLN A 14 10.93 -11.02 -2.16
N ALA A 15 10.51 -11.23 -0.92
CA ALA A 15 11.37 -11.74 0.14
C ALA A 15 10.54 -12.26 1.34
N GLY A 16 11.24 -12.63 2.40
CA GLY A 16 10.66 -13.19 3.61
C GLY A 16 10.28 -14.66 3.43
N PRO A 17 9.75 -15.31 4.47
CA PRO A 17 9.50 -16.75 4.48
C PRO A 17 8.36 -17.22 3.55
N MET A 18 7.64 -16.29 2.91
CA MET A 18 6.52 -16.58 2.02
C MET A 18 6.74 -16.03 0.59
N ASP A 19 7.94 -15.50 0.29
CA ASP A 19 8.29 -14.92 -1.00
C ASP A 19 7.27 -13.88 -1.54
N PHE A 20 6.68 -13.11 -0.63
CA PHE A 20 5.70 -12.08 -0.97
C PHE A 20 6.37 -10.76 -1.33
N SER A 21 5.69 -10.03 -2.22
CA SER A 21 5.88 -8.61 -2.51
C SER A 21 4.53 -7.90 -2.42
N CYS A 22 4.51 -6.56 -2.51
CA CYS A 22 3.24 -5.84 -2.66
C CYS A 22 2.50 -6.30 -3.92
N ALA A 23 3.24 -6.51 -5.02
CA ALA A 23 2.73 -6.96 -6.30
C ALA A 23 2.07 -8.35 -6.24
N SER A 24 2.51 -9.24 -5.34
CA SER A 24 1.91 -10.57 -5.15
C SER A 24 0.41 -10.51 -4.84
N CYS A 25 -0.07 -9.41 -4.25
CA CYS A 25 -1.48 -9.19 -3.93
C CYS A 25 -2.12 -8.05 -4.74
N HIS A 26 -1.32 -7.05 -5.15
CA HIS A 26 -1.83 -5.76 -5.63
C HIS A 26 -1.45 -5.42 -7.09
N ALA A 27 -0.96 -6.36 -7.89
CA ALA A 27 -0.63 -6.12 -9.31
C ALA A 27 -1.67 -6.65 -10.31
N ASP A 28 -2.63 -7.46 -9.87
CA ASP A 28 -3.64 -8.07 -10.72
C ASP A 28 -5.06 -7.57 -10.42
N PRO A 29 -5.93 -7.41 -11.43
CA PRO A 29 -7.33 -7.07 -11.21
C PRO A 29 -8.14 -8.26 -10.68
N GLY A 30 -9.25 -7.98 -9.98
CA GLY A 30 -10.26 -8.97 -9.59
C GLY A 30 -9.79 -9.99 -8.54
N LYS A 31 -8.66 -9.74 -7.86
CA LYS A 31 -8.16 -10.61 -6.80
C LYS A 31 -8.85 -10.31 -5.47
N ARG A 32 -8.88 -11.34 -4.62
CA ARG A 32 -9.30 -11.24 -3.22
C ARG A 32 -8.49 -12.19 -2.35
N ILE A 33 -8.28 -11.82 -1.08
CA ILE A 33 -7.82 -12.75 -0.04
C ILE A 33 -8.97 -12.96 0.93
N ARG A 34 -9.42 -14.22 1.05
CA ARG A 34 -10.63 -14.57 1.79
C ARG A 34 -11.83 -13.77 1.25
N LEU A 35 -12.37 -12.84 2.04
CA LEU A 35 -13.50 -11.97 1.68
C LEU A 35 -13.07 -10.50 1.53
N GLN A 36 -11.78 -10.24 1.34
CA GLN A 36 -11.24 -8.89 1.14
C GLN A 36 -10.82 -8.71 -0.32
N ASP A 37 -11.50 -7.82 -1.02
CA ASP A 37 -11.12 -7.45 -2.39
C ASP A 37 -9.82 -6.64 -2.36
N LEU A 38 -8.95 -6.92 -3.34
CA LEU A 38 -7.64 -6.31 -3.45
C LEU A 38 -7.63 -5.32 -4.62
N PRO A 39 -7.38 -4.02 -4.38
CA PRO A 39 -7.21 -3.07 -5.48
C PRO A 39 -5.91 -3.37 -6.23
N ASN A 40 -5.96 -3.20 -7.55
CA ASN A 40 -4.76 -3.24 -8.39
C ASN A 40 -4.03 -1.89 -8.32
N LEU A 41 -2.98 -1.82 -7.51
CA LEU A 41 -2.20 -0.61 -7.26
C LEU A 41 -1.21 -0.28 -8.37
N THR A 42 -1.07 -1.13 -9.40
CA THR A 42 -0.28 -0.80 -10.61
C THR A 42 -1.12 -0.10 -11.69
N THR A 43 -2.41 0.11 -11.44
CA THR A 43 -3.29 0.90 -12.31
C THR A 43 -3.63 2.23 -11.64
N GLN A 44 -3.87 3.27 -12.44
CA GLN A 44 -4.20 4.59 -11.89
C GLN A 44 -5.47 4.57 -11.03
N ALA A 45 -6.53 3.94 -11.53
CA ALA A 45 -7.80 3.87 -10.80
C ALA A 45 -7.67 3.08 -9.49
N GLY A 46 -6.98 1.94 -9.51
CA GLY A 46 -6.78 1.13 -8.31
C GLY A 46 -5.84 1.79 -7.30
N ALA A 47 -4.78 2.45 -7.76
CA ALA A 47 -3.89 3.25 -6.90
C ALA A 47 -4.63 4.44 -6.28
N ALA A 48 -5.49 5.14 -7.02
CA ALA A 48 -6.31 6.23 -6.48
C ALA A 48 -7.31 5.74 -5.42
N LEU A 49 -7.97 4.60 -5.65
CA LEU A 49 -8.85 3.95 -4.66
C LEU A 49 -8.10 3.43 -3.43
N GLY A 50 -6.88 2.95 -3.64
CA GLY A 50 -6.00 2.40 -2.63
C GLY A 50 -5.33 3.49 -1.80
N TRP A 51 -4.38 4.21 -2.39
CA TRP A 51 -3.55 5.24 -1.76
C TRP A 51 -4.32 6.53 -1.46
N GLY A 52 -5.13 7.02 -2.42
CA GLY A 52 -5.85 8.30 -2.31
C GLY A 52 -6.99 8.32 -1.28
N ALA A 53 -7.31 7.17 -0.68
CA ALA A 53 -8.30 7.04 0.39
C ALA A 53 -7.68 7.06 1.81
N TRP A 54 -6.37 7.28 1.94
CA TRP A 54 -5.69 7.41 3.24
C TRP A 54 -5.30 8.87 3.52
N PRO A 55 -5.30 9.34 4.78
CA PRO A 55 -5.60 8.61 6.01
C PRO A 55 -7.05 8.10 6.08
N ALA A 56 -7.29 7.04 6.85
CA ALA A 56 -8.62 6.44 6.97
C ALA A 56 -8.95 6.02 8.40
N TYR A 57 -10.20 6.22 8.81
CA TYR A 57 -10.73 5.61 10.03
C TYR A 57 -10.97 4.13 9.78
N ARG A 58 -10.37 3.27 10.61
CA ARG A 58 -10.53 1.83 10.53
C ARG A 58 -11.51 1.33 11.59
N VAL A 59 -12.64 0.80 11.14
CA VAL A 59 -13.70 0.32 12.04
C VAL A 59 -13.21 -0.82 12.94
N SER A 60 -12.36 -1.73 12.42
CA SER A 60 -11.82 -2.83 13.22
C SER A 60 -10.88 -2.41 14.36
N SER A 61 -10.19 -1.27 14.23
CA SER A 61 -9.26 -0.78 15.26
C SER A 61 -9.81 0.41 16.06
N GLY A 62 -10.96 0.98 15.66
CA GLY A 62 -11.54 2.15 16.30
C GLY A 62 -10.67 3.42 16.20
N THR A 63 -9.76 3.49 15.22
CA THR A 63 -8.72 4.53 15.16
C THR A 63 -8.44 4.99 13.73
N PHE A 64 -7.97 6.23 13.58
CA PHE A 64 -7.44 6.73 12.32
C PHE A 64 -6.04 6.18 12.05
N TRP A 65 -5.83 5.70 10.85
CA TRP A 65 -4.56 5.18 10.37
C TRP A 65 -4.05 6.05 9.23
N THR A 66 -2.75 6.33 9.25
CA THR A 66 -2.04 6.98 8.14
C THR A 66 -1.57 5.93 7.12
N MET A 67 -1.07 6.40 5.98
CA MET A 67 -0.39 5.51 5.03
C MET A 67 0.83 4.80 5.65
N GLN A 68 1.56 5.46 6.56
CA GLN A 68 2.69 4.82 7.27
C GLN A 68 2.22 3.63 8.12
N TYR A 69 1.15 3.79 8.91
CA TYR A 69 0.56 2.67 9.65
C TYR A 69 0.08 1.55 8.72
N ARG A 70 -0.53 1.90 7.58
CA ARG A 70 -0.96 0.91 6.60
C ARG A 70 0.22 0.12 6.02
N LEU A 71 1.33 0.79 5.70
CA LEU A 71 2.54 0.16 5.19
C LEU A 71 3.17 -0.77 6.23
N ASN A 72 3.28 -0.34 7.49
CA ASN A 72 3.79 -1.20 8.58
C ASN A 72 2.95 -2.48 8.70
N ASP A 73 1.62 -2.36 8.64
CA ASP A 73 0.73 -3.52 8.69
C ASP A 73 0.87 -4.44 7.45
N CYS A 74 1.10 -3.87 6.26
CA CYS A 74 1.40 -4.65 5.06
C CYS A 74 2.71 -5.43 5.19
N TYR A 75 3.80 -4.81 5.67
CA TYR A 75 5.08 -5.50 5.89
C TYR A 75 4.95 -6.61 6.94
N ARG A 76 4.25 -6.34 8.05
CA ARG A 76 3.94 -7.34 9.08
C ARG A 76 3.20 -8.54 8.51
N GLN A 77 2.19 -8.31 7.67
CA GLN A 77 1.43 -9.40 7.03
C GLN A 77 2.25 -10.17 5.99
N GLN A 78 3.26 -9.57 5.38
CA GLN A 78 4.22 -10.27 4.52
C GLN A 78 5.30 -11.04 5.30
N ARG A 79 5.30 -10.97 6.64
CA ARG A 79 6.32 -11.55 7.53
C ARG A 79 7.72 -10.94 7.32
N PHE A 80 7.77 -9.68 6.90
CA PHE A 80 8.98 -8.87 6.98
C PHE A 80 9.19 -8.33 8.40
N PRO A 81 10.42 -7.94 8.76
CA PRO A 81 10.67 -7.11 9.92
C PRO A 81 9.84 -5.82 9.87
N GLU A 82 9.49 -5.29 11.04
CA GLU A 82 8.80 -4.00 11.10
C GLU A 82 9.71 -2.90 10.51
N PRO A 83 9.23 -2.15 9.51
CA PRO A 83 10.02 -1.06 8.95
C PRO A 83 10.14 0.09 9.96
N ILE A 84 11.28 0.78 9.92
CA ILE A 84 11.46 2.00 10.69
C ILE A 84 10.43 3.04 10.20
N TYR A 85 9.76 3.70 11.16
CA TYR A 85 8.75 4.71 10.88
C TYR A 85 9.36 5.87 10.07
N ILE A 86 8.73 6.23 8.94
CA ILE A 86 9.24 7.25 8.00
C ILE A 86 10.66 6.88 7.50
N SER A 87 10.93 5.59 7.27
CA SER A 87 12.13 5.17 6.56
C SER A 87 12.07 5.54 5.07
N ASP A 88 13.25 5.63 4.44
CA ASP A 88 13.35 5.89 3.01
C ASP A 88 12.52 4.89 2.19
N ASP A 89 12.47 3.62 2.62
CA ASP A 89 11.68 2.59 1.94
C ASP A 89 10.16 2.86 2.04
N THR A 90 9.63 3.15 3.23
CA THR A 90 8.18 3.41 3.37
C THR A 90 7.78 4.71 2.70
N ILE A 91 8.65 5.72 2.69
CA ILE A 91 8.46 6.95 1.91
C ILE A 91 8.47 6.63 0.41
N ALA A 92 9.44 5.86 -0.07
CA ALA A 92 9.62 5.53 -1.47
C ALA A 92 8.43 4.71 -2.02
N VAL A 93 8.02 3.64 -1.33
CA VAL A 93 6.85 2.83 -1.72
C VAL A 93 5.57 3.66 -1.71
N SER A 94 5.39 4.53 -0.70
CA SER A 94 4.26 5.48 -0.69
C SER A 94 4.32 6.43 -1.90
N MET A 95 5.49 6.96 -2.23
CA MET A 95 5.69 7.85 -3.38
C MET A 95 5.36 7.15 -4.70
N TYR A 96 5.81 5.90 -4.88
CA TYR A 96 5.45 5.11 -6.05
C TYR A 96 3.92 5.00 -6.20
N MET A 97 3.21 4.60 -5.14
CA MET A 97 1.75 4.50 -5.17
C MET A 97 1.06 5.86 -5.39
N ALA A 98 1.58 6.93 -4.82
CA ALA A 98 1.08 8.29 -5.02
C ALA A 98 1.19 8.73 -6.49
N VAL A 99 2.34 8.44 -7.12
CA VAL A 99 2.57 8.73 -8.55
C VAL A 99 1.66 7.87 -9.43
N MET A 100 1.47 6.59 -9.08
CA MET A 100 0.52 5.74 -9.79
C MET A 100 -0.91 6.27 -9.67
N ALA A 101 -1.29 6.86 -8.53
CA ALA A 101 -2.60 7.46 -8.28
C ALA A 101 -2.79 8.84 -8.92
N ASN A 102 -1.80 9.39 -9.64
CA ASN A 102 -1.84 10.76 -10.14
C ASN A 102 -3.05 11.03 -11.04
N GLY A 103 -3.67 12.20 -10.90
CA GLY A 103 -4.95 12.56 -11.55
C GLY A 103 -6.19 11.95 -10.88
N GLY A 104 -6.04 11.09 -9.88
CA GLY A 104 -7.14 10.59 -9.06
C GLY A 104 -7.64 11.66 -8.08
N LYS A 105 -8.92 11.58 -7.71
CA LYS A 105 -9.47 12.43 -6.65
C LYS A 105 -9.08 11.85 -5.29
N MET A 106 -8.49 12.68 -4.43
CA MET A 106 -8.29 12.32 -3.03
C MET A 106 -9.65 12.15 -2.35
N ALA A 107 -9.89 10.98 -1.77
CA ALA A 107 -11.11 10.63 -1.05
C ALA A 107 -10.83 10.45 0.45
N ALA A 108 -9.81 11.15 0.96
CA ALA A 108 -9.44 11.15 2.36
C ALA A 108 -10.22 12.24 3.14
N PRO A 109 -10.55 12.01 4.43
CA PRO A 109 -10.32 10.78 5.17
C PRO A 109 -11.25 9.64 4.71
N GLY A 110 -10.69 8.44 4.51
CA GLY A 110 -11.46 7.27 4.14
C GLY A 110 -12.17 6.63 5.34
N LEU A 111 -13.20 5.83 5.07
CA LEU A 111 -13.77 4.87 6.01
C LEU A 111 -13.45 3.46 5.51
N LYS A 112 -12.66 2.71 6.28
CA LYS A 112 -12.17 1.37 5.89
C LYS A 112 -12.46 0.37 7.02
N ARG A 113 -12.53 -0.92 6.67
CA ARG A 113 -12.66 -2.01 7.65
C ARG A 113 -11.32 -2.31 8.32
#